data_AF-A0A6V2BE02-F1
#
_entry.id   AF-A0A6V2BE02-F1
#
_cell.length_a   1.000
_cell.length_b   1.000
_cell.length_c   1.000
_cell.angle_alpha   90.00
_cell.angle_beta   90.00
_cell.angle_gamma   90.00
#
_symmetry.space_group_name_H-M   'P 1'
#
loop_
_entity.id
_entity.type
_entity.pdbx_description
1 polymer ?
#
loop_
_entity_poly.entity_id
_entity_poly.type
_entity_poly.pdbx_seq_one_letter_code
_entity_poly.pdbx_strand_id
1 'polypeptide(L)'
;MTLVFNCSVQRCPDRALDTHIYQAWQDPASRISFYNNACGQKSAIAKMEAAFGPVVVGEWSLATDNCAMWLNGFNDNLSGFPRLPCKFVKCADPYMGTEQPGTPVDPGKPMQGPYGTGMSGPSFGLCPVDRDWMKERNIETGTDWMRAPPEAPRHLDATDEVMTALARKKISAFSGIGHGFYFWNFRTELDTPQWSYMLALERGWISKGNLNDDRILHACHKEDEGLFVCMSTRQTESSTKGGMKYALGVEGVNSTYVDSLSGDALFDAADIVFSKFWEEHKGEGATCDFGGAAQLQEFNKTYDDDDDYYKDDDAHYFTKEEARTSLLILTTFGILVGGCFGFLMAMAFNEKFSNKVSRSSVVRRVTRRFTSHSGSNVRYTEIPEHQY
;
A
#
# COMPACT_ATOMS: atom_id res chain seq x y z
N MET A 1 24.25 -35.45 -11.22
CA MET A 1 24.64 -34.69 -12.42
C MET A 1 24.94 -33.27 -11.97
N THR A 2 26.19 -33.01 -11.58
CA THR A 2 26.62 -31.70 -11.11
C THR A 2 26.80 -30.83 -12.35
N LEU A 3 25.87 -29.90 -12.59
CA LEU A 3 26.08 -28.83 -13.55
C LEU A 3 27.21 -27.95 -13.00
N VAL A 4 28.44 -28.30 -13.35
CA VAL A 4 29.59 -27.40 -13.19
C VAL A 4 29.43 -26.35 -14.29
N PHE A 5 28.76 -25.25 -13.95
CA PHE A 5 28.89 -24.02 -14.72
C PHE A 5 30.35 -23.58 -14.62
N ASN A 6 31.17 -23.97 -15.59
CA ASN A 6 32.59 -23.64 -15.66
C ASN A 6 32.82 -22.20 -16.19
N CYS A 7 31.95 -21.27 -15.76
CA CYS A 7 32.09 -19.83 -15.91
C CYS A 7 31.92 -19.27 -14.50
N SER A 8 32.98 -18.71 -13.90
CA SER A 8 32.76 -17.84 -12.75
C SER A 8 31.88 -16.68 -13.22
N VAL A 9 30.94 -16.25 -12.38
CA VAL A 9 29.93 -15.22 -12.67
C VAL A 9 30.51 -13.95 -13.30
N GLN A 10 31.79 -13.64 -13.02
CA GLN A 10 32.58 -12.56 -13.63
C GLN A 10 32.93 -12.72 -15.13
N ARG A 11 32.54 -13.80 -15.82
CA ARG A 11 33.00 -14.11 -17.20
C ARG A 11 31.91 -14.31 -18.24
N CYS A 12 30.65 -14.05 -17.89
CA CYS A 12 29.54 -14.28 -18.79
C CYS A 12 28.67 -13.02 -18.90
N PRO A 13 29.09 -12.01 -19.70
CA PRO A 13 28.29 -10.81 -19.94
C PRO A 13 26.92 -11.16 -20.56
N ASP A 14 25.97 -10.23 -20.46
CA ASP A 14 24.62 -10.33 -21.06
C ASP A 14 23.75 -11.45 -20.49
N ARG A 15 23.83 -11.67 -19.17
CA ARG A 15 22.95 -12.61 -18.45
C ARG A 15 22.30 -11.91 -17.28
N ALA A 16 21.03 -12.24 -17.08
CA ALA A 16 20.26 -11.86 -15.91
C ALA A 16 19.55 -13.09 -15.35
N LEU A 17 19.32 -13.12 -14.04
CA LEU A 17 18.46 -14.10 -13.39
C LEU A 17 17.03 -13.58 -13.39
N ASP A 18 16.11 -14.37 -13.92
CA ASP A 18 14.69 -14.15 -13.75
C ASP A 18 14.20 -14.89 -12.49
N THR A 19 13.57 -14.16 -11.58
CA THR A 19 12.94 -14.71 -10.38
C THR A 19 11.46 -14.36 -10.32
N HIS A 20 10.64 -15.31 -9.88
CA HIS A 20 9.19 -15.19 -9.82
C HIS A 20 8.74 -15.23 -8.37
N ILE A 21 8.03 -14.19 -7.93
CA ILE A 21 7.70 -13.97 -6.52
C ILE A 21 6.19 -13.87 -6.36
N TYR A 22 5.61 -14.90 -5.72
CA TYR A 22 4.18 -15.00 -5.50
C TYR A 22 3.85 -15.35 -4.04
N GLN A 23 2.69 -14.86 -3.59
CA GLN A 23 2.14 -15.14 -2.26
C GLN A 23 0.84 -15.93 -2.31
N ALA A 24 0.27 -16.15 -3.51
CA ALA A 24 -0.96 -16.90 -3.75
C ALA A 24 -0.94 -18.35 -3.22
N TRP A 25 0.25 -18.95 -3.16
CA TRP A 25 0.46 -20.33 -2.70
C TRP A 25 0.98 -20.46 -1.27
N GLN A 26 1.20 -19.32 -0.59
CA GLN A 26 1.58 -19.29 0.81
C GLN A 26 0.46 -19.85 1.69
N ASP A 27 0.82 -20.35 2.87
CA ASP A 27 -0.18 -20.62 3.90
C ASP A 27 -0.99 -19.35 4.21
N PRO A 28 -2.32 -19.48 4.46
CA PRO A 28 -3.12 -18.37 4.92
C PRO A 28 -2.48 -17.77 6.17
N ALA A 29 -2.19 -16.48 6.09
CA ALA A 29 -1.50 -15.75 7.15
C ALA A 29 -2.11 -14.37 7.32
N SER A 30 -1.66 -13.63 8.31
CA SER A 30 -2.13 -12.26 8.49
C SER A 30 -1.67 -11.33 7.38
N ARG A 31 -2.37 -10.20 7.18
CA ARG A 31 -1.86 -9.15 6.26
C ARG A 31 -0.46 -8.67 6.64
N ILE A 32 -0.17 -8.58 7.95
CA ILE A 32 1.18 -8.28 8.46
C ILE A 32 2.19 -9.32 7.97
N SER A 33 1.84 -10.61 8.00
CA SER A 33 2.72 -11.65 7.48
C SER A 33 2.97 -11.53 5.98
N PHE A 34 1.96 -11.16 5.18
CA PHE A 34 2.16 -10.88 3.75
C PHE A 34 3.00 -9.63 3.51
N TYR A 35 2.85 -8.59 4.34
CA TYR A 35 3.67 -7.37 4.28
C TYR A 35 5.14 -7.66 4.60
N ASN A 36 5.40 -8.33 5.74
CA ASN A 36 6.73 -8.74 6.14
C ASN A 36 7.38 -9.64 5.08
N ASN A 37 6.61 -10.58 4.52
CA ASN A 37 7.11 -11.45 3.46
C ASN A 37 7.42 -10.68 2.17
N ALA A 38 6.63 -9.67 1.80
CA ALA A 38 6.88 -8.84 0.64
C ALA A 38 8.15 -7.99 0.80
N CYS A 39 8.32 -7.32 1.94
CA CYS A 39 9.51 -6.51 2.23
C CYS A 39 10.77 -7.38 2.40
N GLY A 40 10.66 -8.54 3.04
CA GLY A 40 11.77 -9.49 3.20
C GLY A 40 12.35 -10.03 1.88
N GLN A 41 11.65 -9.88 0.75
CA GLN A 41 12.19 -10.24 -0.57
C GLN A 41 13.41 -9.41 -0.96
N LYS A 42 13.58 -8.19 -0.41
CA LYS A 42 14.76 -7.35 -0.68
C LYS A 42 16.05 -8.10 -0.40
N SER A 43 16.15 -8.72 0.77
CA SER A 43 17.34 -9.49 1.19
C SER A 43 17.55 -10.70 0.28
N ALA A 44 16.48 -11.39 -0.14
CA ALA A 44 16.58 -12.52 -1.05
C ALA A 44 17.08 -12.10 -2.44
N ILE A 45 16.56 -11.00 -2.99
CA ILE A 45 16.97 -10.44 -4.29
C ILE A 45 18.42 -9.98 -4.23
N ALA A 46 18.80 -9.22 -3.20
CA ALA A 46 20.18 -8.77 -3.02
C ALA A 46 21.17 -9.94 -2.90
N LYS A 47 20.80 -11.03 -2.20
CA LYS A 47 21.61 -12.26 -2.13
C LYS A 47 21.73 -12.96 -3.47
N MET A 48 20.64 -13.02 -4.25
CA MET A 48 20.68 -13.57 -5.61
C MET A 48 21.58 -12.72 -6.51
N GLU A 49 21.51 -11.39 -6.41
CA GLU A 49 22.29 -10.47 -7.21
C GLU A 49 23.78 -10.56 -6.88
N ALA A 50 24.14 -10.57 -5.60
CA ALA A 50 25.53 -10.80 -5.17
C ALA A 50 26.08 -12.16 -5.62
N ALA A 51 25.22 -13.18 -5.76
CA ALA A 51 25.62 -14.53 -6.15
C ALA A 51 25.69 -14.74 -7.67
N PHE A 52 24.80 -14.10 -8.45
CA PHE A 52 24.61 -14.39 -9.88
C PHE A 52 24.85 -13.20 -10.81
N GLY A 53 24.83 -11.96 -10.31
CA GLY A 53 24.75 -10.75 -11.12
C GLY A 53 23.30 -10.29 -11.30
N PRO A 54 22.98 -9.49 -12.34
CA PRO A 54 21.69 -8.80 -12.46
C PRO A 54 20.47 -9.70 -12.25
N VAL A 55 19.56 -9.31 -11.34
CA VAL A 55 18.31 -10.04 -11.06
C VAL A 55 17.11 -9.20 -11.49
N VAL A 56 16.17 -9.80 -12.21
CA VAL A 56 14.88 -9.18 -12.56
C VAL A 56 13.77 -9.98 -11.91
N VAL A 57 12.80 -9.30 -11.30
CA VAL A 57 11.56 -9.95 -10.84
C VAL A 57 10.62 -10.07 -12.05
N GLY A 58 10.81 -11.09 -12.88
CA GLY A 58 10.08 -11.23 -14.14
C GLY A 58 8.61 -11.56 -13.96
N GLU A 59 8.21 -12.06 -12.79
CA GLU A 59 6.80 -12.26 -12.48
C GLU A 59 6.47 -12.02 -11.00
N TRP A 60 5.40 -11.26 -10.77
CA TRP A 60 4.76 -11.14 -9.46
C TRP A 60 3.30 -10.69 -9.63
N SER A 61 2.47 -10.91 -8.61
CA SER A 61 1.07 -10.43 -8.59
C SER A 61 0.66 -9.94 -7.20
N LEU A 62 -0.55 -9.40 -7.04
CA LEU A 62 -1.10 -9.01 -5.74
C LEU A 62 -1.87 -10.14 -5.06
N ALA A 63 -1.93 -11.32 -5.66
CA ALA A 63 -2.73 -12.42 -5.15
C ALA A 63 -2.16 -12.97 -3.83
N THR A 64 -3.03 -13.04 -2.82
CA THR A 64 -2.79 -13.63 -1.50
C THR A 64 -3.53 -14.95 -1.30
N ASP A 65 -4.23 -15.39 -2.32
CA ASP A 65 -4.93 -16.66 -2.43
C ASP A 65 -4.79 -17.18 -3.87
N ASN A 66 -5.27 -18.39 -4.10
CA ASN A 66 -5.27 -19.00 -5.42
C ASN A 66 -6.68 -19.41 -5.88
N CYS A 67 -7.64 -18.52 -5.62
CA CYS A 67 -9.04 -18.72 -5.97
C CYS A 67 -9.36 -18.50 -7.45
N ALA A 68 -8.49 -17.80 -8.19
CA ALA A 68 -8.74 -17.54 -9.61
C ALA A 68 -8.97 -18.85 -10.37
N MET A 69 -10.07 -18.88 -11.12
CA MET A 69 -10.50 -20.06 -11.89
C MET A 69 -9.34 -20.65 -12.70
N TRP A 70 -9.09 -21.95 -12.49
CA TRP A 70 -8.03 -22.71 -13.17
C TRP A 70 -6.59 -22.17 -13.03
N LEU A 71 -6.32 -21.32 -12.03
CA LEU A 71 -4.98 -20.77 -11.80
C LEU A 71 -3.91 -21.85 -11.59
N ASN A 72 -4.26 -22.96 -10.94
CA ASN A 72 -3.33 -24.07 -10.66
C ASN A 72 -3.27 -25.12 -11.77
N GLY A 73 -3.98 -24.87 -12.87
CA GLY A 73 -4.13 -25.81 -13.97
C GLY A 73 -5.57 -25.89 -14.43
N PHE A 74 -5.73 -26.09 -15.74
CA PHE A 74 -7.04 -26.41 -16.32
C PHE A 74 -7.55 -27.70 -15.67
N ASN A 75 -8.71 -27.63 -15.03
CA ASN A 75 -9.45 -28.72 -14.38
C ASN A 75 -8.91 -29.24 -13.07
N ASP A 76 -7.64 -29.02 -12.76
CA ASP A 76 -7.05 -29.52 -11.52
C ASP A 76 -6.58 -28.35 -10.67
N ASN A 77 -7.27 -28.16 -9.55
CA ASN A 77 -6.62 -27.45 -8.47
C ASN A 77 -5.69 -28.43 -7.77
N LEU A 78 -4.45 -28.03 -7.52
CA LEU A 78 -3.51 -28.85 -6.73
C LEU A 78 -4.19 -29.29 -5.44
N SER A 79 -4.10 -30.58 -5.08
CA SER A 79 -4.75 -31.10 -3.87
C SER A 79 -4.40 -30.26 -2.64
N GLY A 80 -5.42 -29.88 -1.86
CA GLY A 80 -5.29 -28.93 -0.75
C GLY A 80 -5.55 -27.47 -1.12
N PHE A 81 -5.84 -27.18 -2.38
CA PHE A 81 -6.19 -25.85 -2.86
C PHE A 81 -7.63 -25.77 -3.41
N PRO A 82 -8.30 -24.60 -3.29
CA PRO A 82 -7.80 -23.37 -2.67
C PRO A 82 -7.70 -23.54 -1.15
N ARG A 83 -6.70 -22.88 -0.51
CA ARG A 83 -6.49 -23.04 0.95
C ARG A 83 -7.60 -22.40 1.78
N LEU A 84 -8.37 -21.48 1.19
CA LEU A 84 -9.52 -20.81 1.78
C LEU A 84 -10.71 -20.83 0.80
N PRO A 85 -11.96 -20.67 1.30
CA PRO A 85 -13.13 -20.50 0.45
C PRO A 85 -13.01 -19.26 -0.45
N CYS A 86 -13.53 -19.37 -1.68
CA CYS A 86 -13.40 -18.36 -2.73
C CYS A 86 -14.67 -17.57 -2.97
N LYS A 87 -14.51 -16.33 -3.43
CA LYS A 87 -15.56 -15.46 -3.97
C LYS A 87 -15.85 -15.88 -5.40
N PHE A 88 -17.13 -15.82 -5.76
CA PHE A 88 -17.64 -16.19 -7.07
C PHE A 88 -18.31 -14.99 -7.71
N VAL A 89 -18.02 -14.74 -8.99
CA VAL A 89 -18.66 -13.70 -9.80
C VAL A 89 -19.32 -14.32 -11.02
N LYS A 90 -20.20 -13.59 -11.69
CA LYS A 90 -20.74 -14.05 -12.98
C LYS A 90 -19.59 -14.34 -13.94
N CYS A 91 -19.57 -15.52 -14.54
CA CYS A 91 -18.57 -15.84 -15.56
C CYS A 91 -18.66 -14.86 -16.74
N ALA A 92 -17.51 -14.56 -17.35
CA ALA A 92 -17.46 -13.79 -18.58
C ALA A 92 -18.17 -14.52 -19.72
N ASP A 93 -18.70 -13.75 -20.67
CA ASP A 93 -19.26 -14.32 -21.88
C ASP A 93 -18.13 -14.94 -22.72
N PRO A 94 -18.34 -16.12 -23.33
CA PRO A 94 -17.31 -16.81 -24.09
C PRO A 94 -16.89 -15.98 -25.31
N TYR A 95 -15.58 -15.73 -25.47
CA TYR A 95 -15.06 -14.97 -26.62
C TYR A 95 -15.33 -15.66 -27.97
N MET A 96 -15.55 -16.98 -27.98
CA MET A 96 -15.91 -17.78 -29.16
C MET A 96 -17.42 -17.92 -29.40
N GLY A 97 -18.25 -17.18 -28.64
CA GLY A 97 -19.71 -17.25 -28.72
C GLY A 97 -20.34 -18.35 -27.87
N THR A 98 -21.66 -18.24 -27.66
CA THR A 98 -22.44 -19.12 -26.75
C THR A 98 -22.82 -20.48 -27.33
N GLU A 99 -22.45 -20.75 -28.58
CA GLU A 99 -22.71 -22.05 -29.21
C GLU A 99 -21.67 -23.11 -28.84
N GLN A 100 -20.62 -22.72 -28.10
CA GLN A 100 -19.60 -23.66 -27.65
C GLN A 100 -20.17 -24.61 -26.59
N PRO A 101 -19.80 -25.91 -26.63
CA PRO A 101 -20.21 -26.86 -25.61
C PRO A 101 -19.87 -26.38 -24.19
N GLY A 102 -20.85 -26.38 -23.28
CA GLY A 102 -20.66 -25.93 -21.90
C GLY A 102 -20.67 -24.41 -21.72
N THR A 103 -21.02 -23.65 -22.76
CA THR A 103 -21.21 -22.20 -22.68
C THR A 103 -22.65 -21.79 -23.04
N PRO A 104 -23.22 -20.76 -22.39
CA PRO A 104 -22.73 -20.17 -21.14
C PRO A 104 -22.79 -21.20 -19.99
N VAL A 105 -22.07 -20.92 -18.91
CA VAL A 105 -22.11 -21.77 -17.70
C VAL A 105 -23.55 -21.83 -17.18
N ASP A 106 -24.09 -23.04 -17.05
CA ASP A 106 -25.49 -23.27 -16.64
C ASP A 106 -25.74 -22.84 -15.17
N PRO A 107 -26.67 -21.90 -14.90
CA PRO A 107 -27.00 -21.45 -13.55
C PRO A 107 -27.65 -22.52 -12.65
N GLY A 108 -28.28 -23.53 -13.25
CA GLY A 108 -28.98 -24.60 -12.54
C GLY A 108 -28.10 -25.81 -12.20
N LYS A 109 -26.85 -25.81 -12.65
CA LYS A 109 -25.92 -26.94 -12.43
C LYS A 109 -24.84 -26.59 -11.41
N PRO A 110 -24.41 -27.55 -10.58
CA PRO A 110 -23.26 -27.40 -9.72
C PRO A 110 -21.97 -27.27 -10.56
N MET A 111 -20.80 -27.57 -9.98
CA MET A 111 -19.53 -27.52 -10.69
C MET A 111 -19.64 -28.17 -12.06
N GLN A 112 -19.39 -27.39 -13.10
CA GLN A 112 -19.35 -27.85 -14.47
C GLN A 112 -17.91 -28.19 -14.79
N GLY A 113 -17.73 -29.38 -15.34
CA GLY A 113 -16.43 -29.89 -15.67
C GLY A 113 -15.67 -28.99 -16.66
N PRO A 114 -14.41 -29.33 -16.89
CA PRO A 114 -13.82 -30.62 -16.52
C PRO A 114 -13.38 -30.70 -15.04
N TYR A 115 -13.47 -31.90 -14.46
CA TYR A 115 -13.25 -32.17 -13.03
C TYR A 115 -11.80 -32.61 -12.75
N GLY A 116 -11.24 -32.14 -11.64
CA GLY A 116 -9.95 -32.60 -11.10
C GLY A 116 -10.00 -32.81 -9.59
N THR A 117 -8.87 -32.68 -8.91
CA THR A 117 -8.74 -33.07 -7.49
C THR A 117 -9.21 -32.00 -6.50
N GLY A 118 -9.26 -30.73 -6.91
CA GLY A 118 -9.77 -29.63 -6.09
C GLY A 118 -10.83 -28.77 -6.78
N MET A 119 -11.36 -27.79 -6.03
CA MET A 119 -12.40 -26.88 -6.52
C MET A 119 -11.75 -25.69 -7.22
N SER A 120 -11.86 -25.61 -8.55
CA SER A 120 -11.40 -24.45 -9.33
C SER A 120 -12.24 -24.18 -10.56
N GLY A 121 -13.37 -24.89 -10.73
CA GLY A 121 -14.23 -24.81 -11.90
C GLY A 121 -15.46 -23.91 -11.70
N PRO A 122 -16.10 -23.51 -12.79
CA PRO A 122 -17.33 -22.73 -12.74
C PRO A 122 -18.48 -23.55 -12.16
N SER A 123 -19.38 -22.92 -11.42
CA SER A 123 -20.56 -23.55 -10.83
C SER A 123 -21.72 -22.58 -10.73
N PHE A 124 -22.94 -23.04 -10.97
CA PHE A 124 -24.15 -22.22 -10.88
C PHE A 124 -24.08 -20.90 -11.67
N GLY A 125 -23.46 -20.92 -12.86
CA GLY A 125 -23.28 -19.73 -13.70
C GLY A 125 -22.20 -18.75 -13.20
N LEU A 126 -21.45 -19.12 -12.16
CA LEU A 126 -20.45 -18.29 -11.52
C LEU A 126 -19.06 -18.91 -11.62
N CYS A 127 -18.04 -18.06 -11.60
CA CYS A 127 -16.64 -18.39 -11.72
C CYS A 127 -15.91 -17.92 -10.44
N PRO A 128 -15.05 -18.75 -9.84
CA PRO A 128 -14.26 -18.34 -8.68
C PRO A 128 -13.16 -17.35 -9.13
N VAL A 129 -12.90 -16.32 -8.33
CA VAL A 129 -12.00 -15.22 -8.71
C VAL A 129 -10.91 -14.94 -7.68
N ASP A 130 -11.29 -14.66 -6.45
CA ASP A 130 -10.41 -14.17 -5.40
C ASP A 130 -11.10 -14.32 -4.02
N ARG A 131 -10.55 -13.67 -3.01
CA ARG A 131 -11.18 -13.47 -1.70
C ARG A 131 -10.98 -12.03 -1.24
N ASP A 132 -11.99 -11.48 -0.56
CA ASP A 132 -11.93 -10.14 0.00
C ASP A 132 -11.20 -10.12 1.36
N TRP A 133 -10.52 -9.01 1.63
CA TRP A 133 -9.96 -8.73 2.94
C TRP A 133 -10.98 -8.04 3.83
N MET A 134 -10.98 -8.41 5.12
CA MET A 134 -11.87 -7.81 6.12
C MET A 134 -11.12 -6.75 6.92
N LYS A 135 -11.85 -5.71 7.35
CA LYS A 135 -11.39 -4.79 8.38
C LYS A 135 -11.13 -5.55 9.67
N GLU A 136 -9.89 -5.51 10.13
CA GLU A 136 -9.46 -6.23 11.33
C GLU A 136 -10.04 -5.60 12.60
N ARG A 137 -10.55 -6.43 13.49
CA ARG A 137 -10.94 -6.06 14.86
C ARG A 137 -9.72 -5.90 15.75
N ASN A 138 -8.69 -6.72 15.51
CA ASN A 138 -7.40 -6.63 16.17
C ASN A 138 -6.27 -6.49 15.14
N ILE A 139 -5.82 -5.25 14.98
CA ILE A 139 -4.80 -4.84 14.01
C ILE A 139 -3.48 -5.58 14.23
N GLU A 140 -3.14 -5.92 15.47
CA GLU A 140 -1.88 -6.60 15.81
C GLU A 140 -1.82 -8.04 15.29
N THR A 141 -2.99 -8.70 15.18
CA THR A 141 -3.04 -10.10 14.69
C THR A 141 -3.22 -10.17 13.17
N GLY A 142 -4.06 -9.30 12.60
CA GLY A 142 -4.33 -9.27 11.15
C GLY A 142 -4.92 -10.55 10.57
N THR A 143 -5.64 -11.36 11.37
CA THR A 143 -6.05 -12.73 11.01
C THR A 143 -7.53 -12.90 10.70
N ASP A 144 -8.34 -11.84 10.85
CA ASP A 144 -9.81 -11.94 10.77
C ASP A 144 -10.26 -12.43 9.39
N TRP A 145 -9.54 -12.04 8.34
CA TRP A 145 -9.84 -12.48 6.97
C TRP A 145 -9.77 -14.01 6.79
N MET A 146 -8.97 -14.76 7.56
CA MET A 146 -8.86 -16.21 7.34
C MET A 146 -10.12 -16.98 7.75
N ARG A 147 -10.92 -16.41 8.65
CA ARG A 147 -12.15 -17.02 9.18
C ARG A 147 -13.41 -16.38 8.60
N ALA A 148 -13.27 -15.32 7.82
CA ALA A 148 -14.39 -14.57 7.29
C ALA A 148 -15.03 -15.29 6.09
N PRO A 149 -16.27 -14.92 5.70
CA PRO A 149 -16.79 -15.31 4.39
C PRO A 149 -15.88 -14.82 3.26
N PRO A 150 -15.89 -15.48 2.09
CA PRO A 150 -15.05 -15.10 0.95
C PRO A 150 -15.34 -13.70 0.41
N GLU A 151 -16.60 -13.27 0.49
CA GLU A 151 -17.05 -11.94 0.12
C GLU A 151 -17.27 -11.11 1.39
N ALA A 152 -16.60 -9.96 1.47
CA ALA A 152 -16.70 -9.07 2.60
C ALA A 152 -17.98 -8.23 2.52
N PRO A 153 -18.75 -8.06 3.61
CA PRO A 153 -19.80 -7.05 3.63
C PRO A 153 -19.20 -5.67 3.35
N ARG A 154 -19.81 -4.89 2.45
CA ARG A 154 -19.26 -3.60 1.98
C ARG A 154 -18.72 -2.64 3.06
N HIS A 155 -19.31 -2.64 4.26
CA HIS A 155 -18.86 -1.77 5.37
C HIS A 155 -17.61 -2.30 6.10
N LEU A 156 -17.31 -3.58 5.94
CA LEU A 156 -16.17 -4.31 6.50
C LEU A 156 -15.14 -4.74 5.45
N ASP A 157 -15.36 -4.44 4.17
CA ASP A 157 -14.38 -4.69 3.11
C ASP A 157 -13.18 -3.75 3.29
N ALA A 158 -11.98 -4.34 3.33
CA ALA A 158 -10.69 -3.68 3.41
C ALA A 158 -9.76 -4.07 2.25
N THR A 159 -10.29 -4.71 1.21
CA THR A 159 -9.51 -5.24 0.08
C THR A 159 -8.67 -4.16 -0.58
N ASP A 160 -9.25 -3.00 -0.87
CA ASP A 160 -8.52 -1.92 -1.54
C ASP A 160 -7.37 -1.38 -0.69
N GLU A 161 -7.59 -1.22 0.62
CA GLU A 161 -6.56 -0.76 1.56
C GLU A 161 -5.40 -1.76 1.64
N VAL A 162 -5.73 -3.05 1.83
CA VAL A 162 -4.72 -4.11 1.98
C VAL A 162 -3.93 -4.31 0.70
N MET A 163 -4.60 -4.33 -0.45
CA MET A 163 -3.94 -4.53 -1.74
C MET A 163 -3.10 -3.33 -2.15
N THR A 164 -3.53 -2.10 -1.82
CA THR A 164 -2.71 -0.89 -2.05
C THR A 164 -1.43 -0.93 -1.22
N ALA A 165 -1.54 -1.23 0.08
CA ALA A 165 -0.37 -1.35 0.95
C ALA A 165 0.58 -2.47 0.49
N LEU A 166 0.02 -3.64 0.12
CA LEU A 166 0.81 -4.75 -0.40
C LEU A 166 1.52 -4.39 -1.71
N ALA A 167 0.86 -3.66 -2.61
CA ALA A 167 1.45 -3.20 -3.86
C ALA A 167 2.65 -2.28 -3.62
N ARG A 168 2.48 -1.27 -2.75
CA ARG A 168 3.57 -0.35 -2.39
C ARG A 168 4.77 -1.09 -1.82
N LYS A 169 4.53 -2.05 -0.90
CA LYS A 169 5.59 -2.86 -0.29
C LYS A 169 6.32 -3.74 -1.29
N LYS A 170 5.61 -4.42 -2.20
CA LYS A 170 6.24 -5.21 -3.28
C LYS A 170 7.05 -4.33 -4.23
N ILE A 171 6.49 -3.20 -4.66
CA ILE A 171 7.21 -2.26 -5.54
C ILE A 171 8.44 -1.70 -4.83
N SER A 172 8.34 -1.31 -3.55
CA SER A 172 9.48 -0.91 -2.71
C SER A 172 10.55 -1.99 -2.63
N ALA A 173 10.14 -3.25 -2.52
CA ALA A 173 11.05 -4.38 -2.40
C ALA A 173 11.77 -4.72 -3.71
N PHE A 174 11.17 -4.41 -4.85
CA PHE A 174 11.69 -4.78 -6.17
C PHE A 174 12.39 -3.61 -6.88
N SER A 175 11.93 -2.38 -6.64
CA SER A 175 12.52 -1.17 -7.24
C SER A 175 13.87 -0.85 -6.63
N GLY A 176 14.88 -0.76 -7.48
CA GLY A 176 16.25 -0.42 -7.10
C GLY A 176 17.00 -1.47 -6.30
N ILE A 177 16.35 -2.51 -5.77
CA ILE A 177 17.04 -3.66 -5.16
C ILE A 177 17.48 -4.67 -6.21
N GLY A 178 16.65 -4.91 -7.22
CA GLY A 178 17.03 -5.62 -8.44
C GLY A 178 16.98 -4.70 -9.65
N HIS A 179 16.96 -5.31 -10.83
CA HIS A 179 16.96 -4.65 -12.13
C HIS A 179 15.54 -4.44 -12.70
N GLY A 180 14.58 -4.18 -11.82
CA GLY A 180 13.19 -3.93 -12.16
C GLY A 180 12.30 -5.18 -12.04
N PHE A 181 11.04 -5.02 -12.45
CA PHE A 181 10.02 -6.03 -12.26
C PHE A 181 8.93 -5.98 -13.34
N TYR A 182 8.22 -7.10 -13.51
CA TYR A 182 7.09 -7.21 -14.43
C TYR A 182 5.88 -7.83 -13.71
N PHE A 183 4.76 -7.12 -13.74
CA PHE A 183 3.52 -7.58 -13.12
C PHE A 183 2.88 -8.68 -13.98
N TRP A 184 2.59 -9.81 -13.36
CA TRP A 184 1.84 -10.90 -13.95
C TRP A 184 0.34 -10.79 -13.58
N ASN A 185 -0.54 -10.43 -14.51
CA ASN A 185 -0.32 -10.16 -15.94
C ASN A 185 -0.99 -8.82 -16.34
N PHE A 186 -0.82 -8.40 -17.59
CA PHE A 186 -1.38 -7.16 -18.13
C PHE A 186 -2.90 -7.07 -17.93
N ARG A 187 -3.63 -8.16 -18.22
CA ARG A 187 -5.09 -8.22 -18.07
C ARG A 187 -5.59 -9.65 -17.86
N THR A 188 -6.79 -9.76 -17.30
CA THR A 188 -7.59 -10.99 -17.19
C THR A 188 -8.99 -10.77 -17.77
N GLU A 189 -9.71 -11.85 -18.08
CA GLU A 189 -11.09 -11.78 -18.59
C GLU A 189 -12.12 -11.53 -17.47
N LEU A 190 -11.90 -12.13 -16.30
CA LEU A 190 -12.74 -11.95 -15.11
C LEU A 190 -12.25 -10.75 -14.29
N ASP A 191 -13.10 -10.21 -13.42
CA ASP A 191 -12.75 -9.17 -12.45
C ASP A 191 -11.84 -9.75 -11.33
N THR A 192 -10.57 -9.99 -11.69
CA THR A 192 -9.50 -10.50 -10.82
C THR A 192 -8.36 -9.48 -10.74
N PRO A 193 -8.57 -8.35 -10.06
CA PRO A 193 -7.58 -7.26 -9.98
C PRO A 193 -6.23 -7.69 -9.41
N GLN A 194 -6.19 -8.75 -8.60
CA GLN A 194 -4.96 -9.29 -8.04
C GLN A 194 -4.00 -9.86 -9.11
N TRP A 195 -4.55 -10.28 -10.25
CA TRP A 195 -3.84 -10.88 -11.39
C TRP A 195 -3.89 -9.99 -12.66
N SER A 196 -4.48 -8.81 -12.57
CA SER A 196 -4.71 -7.91 -13.71
C SER A 196 -4.16 -6.52 -13.41
N TYR A 197 -3.05 -6.18 -14.04
CA TYR A 197 -2.41 -4.87 -13.91
C TYR A 197 -3.38 -3.73 -14.22
N MET A 198 -4.15 -3.87 -15.30
CA MET A 198 -5.15 -2.87 -15.70
C MET A 198 -6.21 -2.62 -14.62
N LEU A 199 -6.77 -3.69 -14.04
CA LEU A 199 -7.78 -3.56 -12.98
C LEU A 199 -7.17 -3.04 -11.67
N ALA A 200 -5.95 -3.46 -11.33
CA ALA A 200 -5.23 -2.94 -10.16
C ALA A 200 -4.96 -1.42 -10.28
N LEU A 201 -4.63 -0.93 -11.48
CA LEU A 201 -4.52 0.51 -11.75
C LEU A 201 -5.87 1.23 -11.68
N GLU A 202 -6.94 0.63 -12.18
CA GLU A 202 -8.29 1.20 -12.13
C GLU A 202 -8.82 1.34 -10.70
N ARG A 203 -8.55 0.34 -9.85
CA ARG A 203 -8.87 0.36 -8.42
C ARG A 203 -7.92 1.24 -7.59
N GLY A 204 -6.82 1.72 -8.18
CA GLY A 204 -5.83 2.56 -7.51
C GLY A 204 -4.91 1.81 -6.55
N TRP A 205 -4.83 0.48 -6.66
CA TRP A 205 -3.91 -0.34 -5.86
C TRP A 205 -2.46 -0.09 -6.26
N ILE A 206 -2.23 0.05 -7.57
CA ILE A 206 -0.94 0.44 -8.14
C ILE A 206 -1.05 1.90 -8.58
N SER A 207 -0.04 2.71 -8.25
CA SER A 207 0.00 4.12 -8.62
C SER A 207 0.08 4.30 -10.14
N LYS A 208 -0.70 5.23 -10.68
CA LYS A 208 -0.60 5.66 -12.08
C LYS A 208 0.59 6.61 -12.21
N GLY A 209 1.70 6.14 -12.75
CA GLY A 209 2.85 6.99 -13.08
C GLY A 209 4.06 6.78 -12.18
N ASN A 210 4.45 7.82 -11.44
CA ASN A 210 5.73 7.87 -10.73
C ASN A 210 5.81 6.85 -9.58
N LEU A 211 6.79 5.95 -9.65
CA LEU A 211 7.08 4.99 -8.60
C LEU A 211 7.99 5.57 -7.49
N ASN A 212 8.53 6.79 -7.68
CA ASN A 212 9.29 7.54 -6.67
C ASN A 212 8.38 8.21 -5.61
N ASP A 213 7.13 7.79 -5.47
CA ASP A 213 6.29 8.30 -4.39
C ASP A 213 6.91 7.88 -3.05
N ASP A 214 7.10 8.81 -2.12
CA ASP A 214 7.69 8.51 -0.81
C ASP A 214 6.92 7.39 -0.08
N ARG A 215 5.61 7.26 -0.32
CA ARG A 215 4.77 6.18 0.23
C ARG A 215 5.11 4.80 -0.34
N ILE A 216 5.72 4.75 -1.53
CA ILE A 216 6.26 3.52 -2.12
C ILE A 216 7.68 3.32 -1.61
N LEU A 217 8.55 4.32 -1.72
CA LEU A 217 9.96 4.20 -1.33
C LEU A 217 10.12 3.75 0.12
N HIS A 218 9.31 4.31 1.03
CA HIS A 218 9.37 4.03 2.46
C HIS A 218 8.38 2.96 2.92
N ALA A 219 7.64 2.33 2.00
CA ALA A 219 6.59 1.36 2.34
C ALA A 219 7.10 0.20 3.22
N CYS A 220 8.37 -0.15 3.11
CA CYS A 220 8.98 -1.27 3.85
C CYS A 220 9.82 -0.87 5.06
N HIS A 221 9.96 0.42 5.38
CA HIS A 221 10.83 0.87 6.47
C HIS A 221 10.50 0.21 7.82
N LYS A 222 9.21 -0.07 8.08
CA LYS A 222 8.74 -0.73 9.30
C LYS A 222 9.15 -2.20 9.39
N GLU A 223 9.23 -2.87 8.23
CA GLU A 223 9.52 -4.30 8.13
C GLU A 223 11.00 -4.59 7.86
N ASP A 224 11.76 -3.61 7.38
CA ASP A 224 13.18 -3.77 7.05
C ASP A 224 14.01 -3.92 8.35
N GLU A 225 14.67 -5.07 8.50
CA GLU A 225 15.57 -5.37 9.64
C GLU A 225 17.01 -4.85 9.40
N GLY A 226 17.30 -4.30 8.22
CA GLY A 226 18.63 -3.88 7.80
C GLY A 226 18.62 -2.74 6.78
N LEU A 227 19.74 -2.02 6.71
CA LEU A 227 19.99 -0.97 5.72
C LEU A 227 20.67 -1.56 4.49
N PHE A 228 20.11 -1.25 3.32
CA PHE A 228 20.74 -1.58 2.05
C PHE A 228 21.64 -0.43 1.63
N VAL A 229 22.90 -0.72 1.29
CA VAL A 229 23.89 0.27 0.88
C VAL A 229 24.51 -0.20 -0.42
N CYS A 230 24.62 0.70 -1.38
CA CYS A 230 25.27 0.40 -2.65
C CYS A 230 26.79 0.57 -2.53
N MET A 231 27.53 -0.54 -2.67
CA MET A 231 28.97 -0.56 -2.44
C MET A 231 29.74 -1.07 -3.65
N SER A 232 30.94 -0.54 -3.85
CA SER A 232 31.88 -1.01 -4.86
C SER A 232 32.18 -2.50 -4.68
N THR A 233 32.22 -3.24 -5.78
CA THR A 233 32.66 -4.65 -5.79
C THR A 233 34.16 -4.80 -5.55
N ARG A 234 34.90 -3.69 -5.56
CA ARG A 234 36.37 -3.61 -5.38
C ARG A 234 37.16 -4.48 -6.37
N GLN A 235 36.58 -4.78 -7.54
CA GLN A 235 37.18 -5.68 -8.53
C GLN A 235 38.21 -4.98 -9.42
N THR A 236 37.82 -3.88 -10.10
CA THR A 236 38.72 -3.16 -11.01
C THR A 236 38.60 -1.66 -10.84
N GLU A 237 39.72 -0.96 -10.74
CA GLU A 237 39.70 0.50 -10.63
C GLU A 237 39.09 1.16 -11.87
N SER A 238 39.27 0.58 -13.06
CA SER A 238 38.71 1.11 -14.30
C SER A 238 37.18 1.09 -14.32
N SER A 239 36.56 -0.01 -13.90
CA SER A 239 35.09 -0.09 -13.83
C SER A 239 34.56 0.82 -12.73
N THR A 240 35.21 0.86 -11.56
CA THR A 240 34.86 1.77 -10.46
C THR A 240 34.93 3.24 -10.87
N LYS A 241 36.02 3.68 -11.52
CA LYS A 241 36.13 5.06 -12.04
C LYS A 241 35.07 5.36 -13.09
N GLY A 242 34.79 4.41 -13.98
CA GLY A 242 33.72 4.53 -14.99
C GLY A 242 32.36 4.74 -14.35
N GLY A 243 31.99 3.89 -13.38
CA GLY A 243 30.74 4.01 -12.63
C GLY A 243 30.63 5.34 -11.87
N MET A 244 31.69 5.75 -11.17
CA MET A 244 31.69 7.03 -10.44
C MET A 244 31.50 8.22 -11.38
N LYS A 245 32.17 8.22 -12.54
CA LYS A 245 32.02 9.27 -13.55
C LYS A 245 30.61 9.32 -14.14
N TYR A 246 29.98 8.15 -14.32
CA TYR A 246 28.58 8.07 -14.74
C TYR A 246 27.67 8.73 -13.68
N ALA A 247 27.74 8.26 -12.43
CA ALA A 247 26.90 8.76 -11.33
C ALA A 247 27.04 10.28 -11.16
N LEU A 248 28.28 10.77 -11.04
CA LEU A 248 28.57 12.20 -10.89
C LEU A 248 28.18 13.00 -12.14
N GLY A 249 28.29 12.40 -13.33
CA GLY A 249 27.93 13.05 -14.59
C GLY A 249 26.43 13.28 -14.71
N VAL A 250 25.60 12.33 -14.26
CA VAL A 250 24.14 12.48 -14.18
C VAL A 250 23.78 13.61 -13.20
N GLU A 251 24.46 13.66 -12.05
CA GLU A 251 24.28 14.72 -11.03
C GLU A 251 24.86 16.09 -11.41
N GLY A 252 25.56 16.20 -12.56
CA GLY A 252 26.26 17.42 -12.94
C GLY A 252 27.41 17.82 -11.99
N VAL A 253 27.92 16.87 -11.20
CA VAL A 253 29.03 17.07 -10.27
C VAL A 253 30.37 16.85 -10.98
N ASN A 254 31.37 17.67 -10.63
CA ASN A 254 32.71 17.55 -11.21
C ASN A 254 33.37 16.21 -10.82
N SER A 255 33.71 15.39 -11.81
CA SER A 255 34.33 14.08 -11.64
C SER A 255 35.85 14.03 -11.90
N THR A 256 36.53 15.17 -12.10
CA THR A 256 37.98 15.20 -12.39
C THR A 256 38.83 14.66 -11.25
N TYR A 257 38.34 14.74 -10.00
CA TYR A 257 39.05 14.20 -8.84
C TYR A 257 39.14 12.66 -8.88
N VAL A 258 38.18 11.99 -9.54
CA VAL A 258 38.12 10.52 -9.63
C VAL A 258 39.38 9.94 -10.29
N ASP A 259 39.95 10.67 -11.27
CA ASP A 259 41.16 10.24 -11.96
C ASP A 259 42.40 10.20 -11.05
N SER A 260 42.42 11.04 -10.01
CA SER A 260 43.51 11.13 -9.04
C SER A 260 43.45 10.09 -7.92
N LEU A 261 42.33 9.39 -7.76
CA LEU A 261 42.16 8.36 -6.73
C LEU A 261 42.68 7.00 -7.20
N SER A 262 43.18 6.20 -6.27
CA SER A 262 43.64 4.82 -6.50
C SER A 262 43.59 4.01 -5.19
N GLY A 263 43.57 2.68 -5.31
CA GLY A 263 43.54 1.77 -4.16
C GLY A 263 42.31 1.99 -3.27
N ASP A 264 42.49 1.84 -1.96
CA ASP A 264 41.39 1.96 -0.99
C ASP A 264 40.69 3.32 -1.05
N ALA A 265 41.44 4.40 -1.26
CA ALA A 265 40.86 5.74 -1.37
C ALA A 265 39.88 5.89 -2.55
N LEU A 266 40.11 5.17 -3.65
CA LEU A 266 39.16 5.12 -4.77
C LEU A 266 37.90 4.37 -4.38
N PHE A 267 38.05 3.19 -3.77
CA PHE A 267 36.91 2.35 -3.43
C PHE A 267 36.04 2.97 -2.32
N ASP A 268 36.65 3.57 -1.31
CA ASP A 268 35.93 4.24 -0.23
C ASP A 268 35.16 5.47 -0.74
N ALA A 269 35.76 6.23 -1.68
CA ALA A 269 35.05 7.31 -2.36
C ALA A 269 33.92 6.79 -3.27
N ALA A 270 34.13 5.65 -3.93
CA ALA A 270 33.14 5.02 -4.78
C ALA A 270 31.93 4.55 -3.99
N ASP A 271 32.13 3.94 -2.82
CA ASP A 271 31.04 3.49 -1.93
C ASP A 271 30.10 4.64 -1.59
N ILE A 272 30.65 5.84 -1.29
CA ILE A 272 29.86 7.05 -1.01
C ILE A 272 29.08 7.50 -2.25
N VAL A 273 29.75 7.60 -3.40
CA VAL A 273 29.13 8.07 -4.65
C VAL A 273 28.02 7.14 -5.12
N PHE A 274 28.29 5.83 -5.13
CA PHE A 274 27.33 4.81 -5.55
C PHE A 274 26.12 4.76 -4.62
N SER A 275 26.35 4.71 -3.30
CA SER A 275 25.24 4.69 -2.34
C SER A 275 24.39 5.95 -2.42
N LYS A 276 24.99 7.12 -2.57
CA LYS A 276 24.25 8.37 -2.67
C LYS A 276 23.38 8.39 -3.93
N PHE A 277 23.97 8.11 -5.09
CA PHE A 277 23.24 8.10 -6.36
C PHE A 277 22.10 7.09 -6.35
N TRP A 278 22.37 5.88 -5.87
CA TRP A 278 21.37 4.82 -5.80
C TRP A 278 20.21 5.22 -4.88
N GLU A 279 20.48 5.77 -3.70
CA GLU A 279 19.41 6.24 -2.79
C GLU A 279 18.52 7.32 -3.42
N GLU A 280 19.12 8.27 -4.15
CA GLU A 280 18.40 9.36 -4.81
C GLU A 280 17.58 8.90 -6.02
N HIS A 281 18.00 7.84 -6.73
CA HIS A 281 17.39 7.40 -7.99
C HIS A 281 16.75 6.01 -7.98
N LYS A 282 16.78 5.26 -6.86
CA LYS A 282 16.22 3.89 -6.79
C LYS A 282 14.72 3.81 -7.11
N GLY A 283 13.98 4.89 -6.87
CA GLY A 283 12.58 5.01 -7.29
C GLY A 283 12.41 5.01 -8.80
N GLU A 284 13.38 5.59 -9.52
CA GLU A 284 13.36 5.75 -10.98
C GLU A 284 13.79 4.47 -11.69
N GLY A 285 14.09 3.42 -10.92
CA GLY A 285 14.63 2.16 -11.42
C GLY A 285 16.15 2.16 -11.52
N ALA A 286 16.86 3.12 -10.92
CA ALA A 286 18.32 3.04 -10.84
C ALA A 286 18.73 1.83 -9.99
N THR A 287 19.69 1.05 -10.50
CA THR A 287 20.19 -0.16 -9.86
C THR A 287 21.59 0.08 -9.30
N CYS A 288 21.97 -0.73 -8.32
CA CYS A 288 23.30 -0.73 -7.76
C CYS A 288 24.25 -1.67 -8.53
N ASP A 289 24.34 -1.51 -9.85
CA ASP A 289 25.25 -2.33 -10.67
C ASP A 289 26.40 -1.48 -11.23
N PHE A 290 26.09 -0.31 -11.79
CA PHE A 290 27.08 0.59 -12.42
C PHE A 290 28.01 -0.14 -13.41
N GLY A 291 27.49 -1.13 -14.15
CA GLY A 291 28.28 -1.98 -15.04
C GLY A 291 29.14 -3.00 -14.28
N GLY A 292 28.59 -3.61 -13.23
CA GLY A 292 29.28 -4.52 -12.30
C GLY A 292 30.31 -3.86 -11.37
N ALA A 293 30.36 -2.53 -11.33
CA ALA A 293 31.28 -1.78 -10.47
C ALA A 293 30.81 -1.70 -9.02
N ALA A 294 29.51 -1.86 -8.77
CA ALA A 294 28.91 -1.89 -7.45
C ALA A 294 27.94 -3.08 -7.28
N GLN A 295 27.54 -3.33 -6.04
CA GLN A 295 26.52 -4.30 -5.66
C GLN A 295 25.88 -3.87 -4.34
N LEU A 296 24.61 -4.25 -4.13
CA LEU A 296 23.93 -4.00 -2.86
C LEU A 296 24.47 -4.90 -1.75
N GLN A 297 24.65 -4.30 -0.58
CA GLN A 297 24.99 -5.00 0.64
C GLN A 297 24.00 -4.62 1.74
N GLU A 298 23.53 -5.63 2.46
CA GLU A 298 22.65 -5.48 3.61
C GLU A 298 23.51 -5.35 4.88
N PHE A 299 23.30 -4.27 5.63
CA PHE A 299 23.96 -4.01 6.91
C PHE A 299 22.98 -4.23 8.06
N ASN A 300 23.48 -4.81 9.15
CA ASN A 300 22.72 -5.01 10.38
C ASN A 300 22.62 -3.70 11.18
N LYS A 301 21.97 -2.70 10.59
CA LYS A 301 21.60 -1.43 11.19
C LYS A 301 20.15 -1.18 10.80
N THR A 302 19.31 -0.83 11.76
CA THR A 302 17.92 -0.44 11.52
C THR A 302 17.84 1.07 11.25
N TYR A 303 16.76 1.52 10.60
CA TYR A 303 16.43 2.95 10.59
C TYR A 303 16.23 3.44 12.03
N ASP A 304 16.67 4.65 12.34
CA ASP A 304 16.50 5.23 13.67
C ASP A 304 15.01 5.61 13.87
N ASP A 305 14.44 5.33 15.04
CA ASP A 305 13.01 5.51 15.36
C ASP A 305 12.52 6.99 15.32
N ASP A 306 13.43 7.96 15.12
CA ASP A 306 13.13 9.40 15.08
C ASP A 306 12.65 9.89 13.70
N ASP A 307 12.65 9.03 12.67
CA ASP A 307 12.09 9.34 11.35
C ASP A 307 10.54 9.29 11.42
N ASP A 308 9.94 10.45 11.68
CA ASP A 308 8.52 10.73 11.92
C ASP A 308 7.54 10.33 10.78
N TYR A 309 8.01 9.58 9.78
CA TYR A 309 7.30 9.22 8.54
C TYR A 309 6.18 8.16 8.75
N TYR A 310 6.22 7.43 9.87
CA TYR A 310 5.32 6.30 10.15
C TYR A 310 3.86 6.66 10.45
N LYS A 311 3.47 7.94 10.38
CA LYS A 311 2.10 8.34 10.74
C LYS A 311 1.09 8.10 9.63
N ASP A 312 1.49 8.04 8.36
CA ASP A 312 0.53 8.15 7.24
C ASP A 312 0.03 6.83 6.64
N ASP A 313 0.79 5.73 6.69
CA ASP A 313 0.33 4.47 6.07
C ASP A 313 -0.74 3.74 6.88
N ASP A 314 -0.88 4.11 8.16
CA ASP A 314 -2.01 3.74 9.02
C ASP A 314 -3.01 4.93 9.20
N ALA A 315 -2.81 6.07 8.52
CA ALA A 315 -3.68 7.25 8.65
C ALA A 315 -4.95 7.19 7.77
N HIS A 316 -5.74 6.14 7.95
CA HIS A 316 -7.19 6.33 7.97
C HIS A 316 -7.87 5.49 9.06
N TYR A 317 -7.13 5.12 10.09
CA TYR A 317 -7.74 4.55 11.27
C TYR A 317 -8.30 5.68 12.11
N PHE A 318 -9.63 5.79 12.15
CA PHE A 318 -10.35 6.47 13.24
C PHE A 318 -9.71 6.02 14.54
N THR A 319 -8.82 6.83 15.08
CA THR A 319 -8.20 6.50 16.36
C THR A 319 -9.36 6.37 17.34
N LYS A 320 -9.28 5.39 18.23
CA LYS A 320 -10.30 5.20 19.27
C LYS A 320 -10.52 6.49 20.06
N GLU A 321 -9.53 7.38 20.08
CA GLU A 321 -9.61 8.76 20.57
C GLU A 321 -10.44 9.71 19.69
N GLU A 322 -10.24 9.79 18.38
CA GLU A 322 -11.07 10.65 17.51
C GLU A 322 -12.53 10.20 17.50
N ALA A 323 -12.78 8.88 17.50
CA ALA A 323 -14.14 8.34 17.61
C ALA A 323 -14.76 8.67 18.98
N ARG A 324 -14.00 8.58 20.07
CA ARG A 324 -14.45 9.00 21.42
C ARG A 324 -14.71 10.49 21.51
N THR A 325 -13.84 11.30 20.92
CA THR A 325 -13.94 12.77 20.94
C THR A 325 -15.14 13.22 20.12
N SER A 326 -15.34 12.64 18.92
CA SER A 326 -16.51 12.89 18.09
C SER A 326 -17.81 12.46 18.77
N LEU A 327 -17.81 11.29 19.44
CA LEU A 327 -18.97 10.82 20.20
C LEU A 327 -19.27 11.73 21.41
N LEU A 328 -18.24 12.19 22.12
CA LEU A 328 -18.36 13.14 23.22
C LEU A 328 -18.90 14.49 22.75
N ILE A 329 -18.42 15.01 21.62
CA ILE A 329 -18.91 16.26 21.03
C ILE A 329 -20.38 16.11 20.61
N LEU A 330 -20.74 15.02 19.91
CA LEU A 330 -22.12 14.77 19.47
C LEU A 330 -23.09 14.61 20.65
N THR A 331 -22.69 13.87 21.69
CA THR A 331 -23.53 13.68 22.89
C THR A 331 -23.66 14.95 23.70
N THR A 332 -22.58 15.70 23.93
CA THR A 332 -22.64 16.99 24.64
C THR A 332 -23.45 18.02 23.86
N PHE A 333 -23.27 18.10 22.54
CA PHE A 333 -24.07 18.98 21.68
C PHE A 333 -25.55 18.58 21.69
N GLY A 334 -25.86 17.28 21.59
CA GLY A 334 -27.23 16.77 21.70
C GLY A 334 -27.91 17.09 23.03
N ILE A 335 -27.18 16.98 24.15
CA ILE A 335 -27.69 17.35 25.48
C ILE A 335 -27.92 18.86 25.58
N LEU A 336 -27.02 19.69 25.07
CA LEU A 336 -27.17 21.15 25.10
C LEU A 336 -28.34 21.62 24.24
N VAL A 337 -28.45 21.13 23.00
CA VAL A 337 -29.53 21.50 22.09
C VAL A 337 -30.87 20.98 22.62
N GLY A 338 -30.94 19.70 23.00
CA GLY A 338 -32.14 19.09 23.56
C GLY A 338 -32.57 19.74 24.89
N GLY A 339 -31.61 20.05 25.76
CA GLY A 339 -31.85 20.73 27.03
C GLY A 339 -32.34 22.17 26.86
N CYS A 340 -31.71 22.95 25.97
CA CYS A 340 -32.16 24.29 25.62
C CYS A 340 -33.55 24.27 25.00
N PHE A 341 -33.79 23.38 24.04
CA PHE A 341 -35.10 23.27 23.39
C PHE A 341 -36.19 22.86 24.40
N GLY A 342 -35.92 21.84 25.23
CA GLY A 342 -36.82 21.40 26.29
C GLY A 342 -37.09 22.50 27.33
N PHE A 343 -36.08 23.28 27.70
CA PHE A 343 -36.23 24.43 28.61
C PHE A 343 -37.08 25.53 28.00
N LEU A 344 -36.86 25.89 26.73
CA LEU A 344 -37.67 26.89 26.01
C LEU A 344 -39.13 26.44 25.89
N MET A 345 -39.36 25.17 25.55
CA MET A 345 -40.70 24.58 25.53
C MET A 345 -41.35 24.60 26.93
N ALA A 346 -40.62 24.25 27.99
CA ALA A 346 -41.13 24.31 29.35
C ALA A 346 -41.44 25.76 29.81
N MET A 347 -40.64 26.74 29.39
CA MET A 347 -40.89 28.16 29.62
C MET A 347 -42.13 28.67 28.87
N ALA A 348 -42.39 28.17 27.66
CA ALA A 348 -43.51 28.58 26.82
C ALA A 348 -44.83 27.93 27.25
N PHE A 349 -44.82 26.64 27.63
CA PHE A 349 -46.04 25.86 27.82
C PHE A 349 -46.40 25.58 29.28
N ASN A 350 -45.54 25.90 30.26
CA ASN A 350 -45.83 25.68 31.69
C ASN A 350 -45.67 26.96 32.50
N GLU A 351 -46.80 27.64 32.76
CA GLU A 351 -46.84 28.90 33.51
C GLU A 351 -46.25 28.78 34.92
N LYS A 352 -46.44 27.65 35.62
CA LYS A 352 -45.87 27.44 36.96
C LYS A 352 -44.35 27.36 36.91
N PHE A 353 -43.80 26.70 35.88
CA PHE A 353 -42.35 26.62 35.67
C PHE A 353 -41.76 27.98 35.30
N SER A 354 -42.37 28.69 34.34
CA SER A 354 -41.96 30.03 33.91
C SER A 354 -41.98 31.06 35.07
N ASN A 355 -43.03 31.04 35.89
CA ASN A 355 -43.12 31.91 37.07
C ASN A 355 -42.07 31.59 38.14
N LYS A 356 -41.68 30.32 38.30
CA LYS A 356 -40.65 29.90 39.26
C LYS A 356 -39.25 30.28 38.77
N VAL A 357 -38.97 30.13 37.48
CA VAL A 357 -37.68 30.49 36.86
C VAL A 357 -37.48 32.00 36.84
N SER A 358 -38.49 32.80 36.48
CA SER A 358 -38.41 34.27 36.46
C SER A 358 -38.21 34.91 37.84
N ARG A 359 -38.61 34.19 38.91
CA ARG A 359 -38.40 34.61 40.31
C ARG A 359 -37.08 34.10 40.89
N SER A 360 -36.33 33.27 40.17
CA SER A 360 -35.00 32.78 40.59
C SER A 360 -34.01 33.94 40.71
N SER A 361 -33.25 33.96 41.81
CA SER A 361 -32.20 34.95 42.08
C SER A 361 -31.06 34.92 41.06
N VAL A 362 -30.86 33.77 40.39
CA VAL A 362 -29.81 33.57 39.37
C VAL A 362 -30.13 34.37 38.10
N VAL A 363 -31.38 34.32 37.63
CA VAL A 363 -31.82 35.05 36.42
C VAL A 363 -31.78 36.57 36.65
N ARG A 364 -32.16 37.04 37.84
CA ARG A 364 -32.06 38.46 38.23
C ARG A 364 -30.64 39.02 38.24
N ARG A 365 -29.62 38.19 38.46
CA ARG A 365 -28.20 38.63 38.43
C ARG A 365 -27.69 38.80 37.01
N VAL A 366 -28.09 37.94 36.08
CA VAL A 366 -27.63 37.98 34.68
C VAL A 366 -28.23 39.17 33.94
N THR A 367 -29.52 39.46 34.12
CA THR A 367 -30.18 40.61 33.47
C THR A 367 -29.67 41.96 33.98
N ARG A 368 -29.28 42.08 35.26
CA ARG A 368 -28.69 43.32 35.81
C ARG A 368 -27.30 43.64 35.26
N ARG A 369 -26.53 42.63 34.83
CA ARG A 369 -25.16 42.82 34.31
C ARG A 369 -25.13 43.33 32.87
N PHE A 370 -26.14 43.00 32.06
CA PHE A 370 -26.23 43.47 30.67
C PHE A 370 -26.74 44.92 30.54
N THR A 371 -27.50 45.42 31.52
CA THR A 371 -28.09 46.77 31.47
C THR A 371 -27.16 47.88 31.97
N SER A 372 -25.94 47.59 32.46
CA SER A 372 -25.04 48.62 33.01
C SER A 372 -23.91 49.08 32.07
N HIS A 373 -23.92 48.70 30.78
CA HIS A 373 -22.83 49.01 29.84
C HIS A 373 -23.24 49.77 28.57
N SER A 374 -24.47 50.29 28.47
CA SER A 374 -24.90 51.12 27.34
C SER A 374 -25.41 52.47 27.82
N GLY A 375 -24.50 53.44 27.92
CA GLY A 375 -24.79 54.81 28.30
C GLY A 375 -23.64 55.73 27.91
N SER A 376 -23.50 56.03 26.61
CA SER A 376 -22.71 57.18 26.15
C SER A 376 -23.40 57.85 24.96
N ASN A 377 -23.38 59.18 25.00
CA ASN A 377 -24.19 60.13 24.26
C ASN A 377 -23.93 60.13 22.74
N VAL A 378 -25.00 60.24 21.94
CA VAL A 378 -24.92 60.73 20.55
C VAL A 378 -25.90 61.88 20.39
N ARG A 379 -25.37 63.08 20.11
CA ARG A 379 -26.10 64.31 19.78
C ARG A 379 -26.71 64.20 18.39
N TYR A 380 -27.98 64.57 18.26
CA TYR A 380 -28.61 64.82 16.96
C TYR A 380 -28.12 66.14 16.39
N THR A 381 -27.75 66.14 15.11
CA THR A 381 -27.54 67.33 14.29
C THR A 381 -28.67 67.38 13.26
N GLU A 382 -29.37 68.51 13.23
CA GLU A 382 -30.44 68.81 12.26
C GLU A 382 -29.84 68.97 10.86
N ILE A 383 -30.53 68.43 9.86
CA ILE A 383 -30.24 68.59 8.43
C ILE A 383 -31.31 69.52 7.86
N PRO A 384 -30.95 70.58 7.10
CA PRO A 384 -31.94 71.48 6.52
C PRO A 384 -32.49 70.94 5.20
N GLU A 385 -33.78 71.22 5.03
CA GLU A 385 -34.61 71.01 3.86
C GLU A 385 -34.30 72.09 2.79
N HIS A 386 -34.10 71.71 1.52
CA HIS A 386 -34.48 72.52 0.35
C HIS A 386 -34.26 71.77 -0.99
N GLN A 387 -35.34 71.71 -1.78
CA GLN A 387 -35.46 71.95 -3.24
C GLN A 387 -34.30 71.49 -4.15
N TYR A 388 -34.49 70.63 -5.16
CA TYR A 388 -35.45 70.63 -6.28
C TYR A 388 -35.65 69.19 -6.78
#